data_AF-A0A136KUE5-F1
#
_entry.id   AF-A0A136KUE5-F1
#
_cell.length_a   1.000
_cell.length_b   1.000
_cell.length_c   1.000
_cell.angle_alpha   90.00
_cell.angle_beta   90.00
_cell.angle_gamma   90.00
#
_symmetry.space_group_name_H-M   'P 1'
#
loop_
_entity.id
_entity.type
_entity.pdbx_description
1 polymer ?
#
loop_
_entity_poly.entity_id
_entity_poly.type
_entity_poly.pdbx_seq_one_letter_code
_entity_poly.pdbx_strand_id
1 'polypeptide(L)'
;MKTSKKRSQEVIKQRKKIVKFFLLLNTVVWLVIGILFVSDMVQAGNTISAAMVAFFFLFNIFILFACAKLLEQKEKWIFFAVLIVTLLNTGLTFTGFPEFLYLFSFGIDILTFFSMLSLKNYFLTQS
;
A
#
# COMPACT_ATOMS: atom_id res chain seq x y z
N MET A 1 -35.81 -6.17 7.29
CA MET A 1 -34.47 -6.65 7.74
C MET A 1 -33.52 -7.11 6.62
N LYS A 2 -33.97 -7.69 5.49
CA LYS A 2 -33.08 -8.18 4.40
C LYS A 2 -32.35 -7.06 3.62
N THR A 3 -32.94 -5.88 3.49
CA THR A 3 -32.37 -4.71 2.78
C THR A 3 -31.17 -4.10 3.51
N SER A 4 -31.19 -4.05 4.84
CA SER A 4 -30.10 -3.52 5.67
C SER A 4 -28.80 -4.34 5.53
N LYS A 5 -28.90 -5.68 5.49
CA LYS A 5 -27.74 -6.56 5.30
C LYS A 5 -27.11 -6.42 3.91
N LYS A 6 -27.92 -6.30 2.84
CA LYS A 6 -27.42 -6.08 1.47
C LYS A 6 -26.67 -4.74 1.35
N ARG A 7 -27.25 -3.65 1.89
CA ARG A 7 -26.63 -2.32 1.87
C ARG A 7 -25.28 -2.29 2.62
N SER A 8 -25.19 -2.99 3.75
CA SER A 8 -23.94 -3.14 4.50
C SER A 8 -22.85 -3.87 3.71
N GLN A 9 -23.21 -4.94 2.99
CA GLN A 9 -22.26 -5.68 2.13
C GLN A 9 -21.77 -4.86 0.94
N GLU A 10 -22.63 -4.06 0.32
CA GLU A 10 -22.24 -3.15 -0.78
C GLU A 10 -21.25 -2.08 -0.33
N VAL A 11 -21.47 -1.47 0.84
CA VAL A 11 -20.56 -0.49 1.43
C VAL A 11 -19.19 -1.10 1.71
N ILE A 12 -19.16 -2.32 2.27
CA ILE A 12 -17.90 -3.05 2.50
C ILE A 12 -17.18 -3.33 1.17
N LYS A 13 -17.90 -3.78 0.14
CA LYS A 13 -17.33 -4.06 -1.18
C LYS A 13 -16.73 -2.79 -1.81
N GLN A 14 -17.43 -1.66 -1.71
CA GLN A 14 -16.94 -0.37 -2.19
C GLN A 14 -15.67 0.05 -1.44
N ARG A 15 -15.65 -0.04 -0.11
CA ARG A 15 -14.48 0.30 0.71
C ARG A 15 -13.27 -0.58 0.39
N LYS A 16 -13.46 -1.89 0.23
CA LYS A 16 -12.40 -2.80 -0.23
C LYS A 16 -11.83 -2.39 -1.59
N LYS A 17 -12.70 -1.98 -2.53
CA LYS A 17 -12.28 -1.49 -3.85
C LYS A 17 -11.45 -0.21 -3.74
N ILE A 18 -11.83 0.70 -2.84
CA ILE A 18 -11.08 1.93 -2.56
C ILE A 18 -9.68 1.62 -2.02
N VAL A 19 -9.57 0.78 -0.98
CA VAL A 19 -8.27 0.37 -0.43
C VAL A 19 -7.40 -0.30 -1.50
N LYS A 20 -7.99 -1.20 -2.30
CA LYS A 20 -7.29 -1.88 -3.40
C LYS A 20 -6.79 -0.88 -4.43
N PHE A 21 -7.59 0.11 -4.79
CA PHE A 21 -7.19 1.17 -5.70
C PHE A 21 -6.02 1.97 -5.14
N PHE A 22 -6.06 2.37 -3.87
CA PHE A 22 -4.97 3.10 -3.24
C PHE A 22 -3.67 2.29 -3.16
N LEU A 23 -3.74 1.01 -2.79
CA LEU A 23 -2.55 0.15 -2.78
C LEU A 23 -1.92 0.02 -4.16
N LEU A 24 -2.73 -0.18 -5.21
CA LEU A 24 -2.24 -0.28 -6.59
C LEU A 24 -1.68 1.05 -7.10
N LEU A 25 -2.34 2.16 -6.77
CA LEU A 25 -1.83 3.50 -7.09
C LEU A 25 -0.47 3.71 -6.42
N ASN A 26 -0.34 3.32 -5.13
CA ASN A 26 0.92 3.42 -4.43
C ASN A 26 2.00 2.51 -5.04
N THR A 27 1.63 1.31 -5.51
CA THR A 27 2.55 0.44 -6.26
C THR A 27 3.16 1.16 -7.46
N VAL A 28 2.34 1.89 -8.22
CA VAL A 28 2.81 2.66 -9.40
C VAL A 28 3.72 3.81 -8.98
N VAL A 29 3.38 4.52 -7.91
CA VAL A 29 4.21 5.63 -7.39
C VAL A 29 5.59 5.11 -6.96
N TRP A 30 5.63 4.03 -6.17
CA TRP A 30 6.88 3.40 -5.74
C TRP A 30 7.70 2.82 -6.89
N LEU A 31 7.06 2.35 -7.96
CA LEU A 31 7.76 1.96 -9.19
C LEU A 31 8.45 3.15 -9.85
N VAL A 32 7.77 4.29 -9.98
CA VAL A 32 8.35 5.51 -10.55
C VAL A 32 9.50 6.02 -9.69
N ILE A 33 9.31 6.10 -8.37
CA ILE A 33 10.37 6.50 -7.41
C ILE A 33 11.58 5.57 -7.55
N GLY A 34 11.35 4.24 -7.57
CA GLY A 34 12.43 3.27 -7.68
C GLY A 34 13.22 3.40 -8.97
N ILE A 35 12.56 3.61 -10.11
CA ILE A 35 13.23 3.83 -11.41
C ILE A 35 14.10 5.09 -11.36
N LEU A 36 13.55 6.21 -10.89
CA LEU A 36 14.28 7.48 -10.83
C LEU A 36 15.50 7.37 -9.90
N PHE A 37 15.29 6.90 -8.67
CA PHE A 37 16.33 6.83 -7.65
C PHE A 37 17.47 5.87 -8.06
N VAL A 38 17.13 4.69 -8.58
CA VAL A 38 18.13 3.73 -9.06
C VAL A 38 18.88 4.27 -10.28
N SER A 39 18.20 4.97 -11.18
CA SER A 39 18.84 5.57 -12.36
C SER A 39 19.91 6.60 -11.96
N ASP A 40 19.59 7.46 -10.99
CA ASP A 40 20.52 8.46 -10.48
C ASP A 40 21.73 7.81 -9.81
N MET A 41 21.52 6.75 -9.02
CA MET A 41 22.61 5.99 -8.40
C MET A 41 23.53 5.32 -9.43
N VAL A 42 22.97 4.76 -10.50
CA VAL A 42 23.74 4.14 -11.59
C VAL A 42 24.57 5.19 -12.33
N GLN A 43 23.98 6.35 -12.62
CA GLN A 43 24.70 7.47 -13.26
C GLN A 43 25.82 8.01 -12.37
N ALA A 44 25.64 7.98 -11.05
CA ALA A 44 26.67 8.34 -10.07
C ALA A 44 27.76 7.26 -9.87
N GLY A 45 27.71 6.14 -10.61
CA GLY A 45 28.70 5.05 -10.51
C GLY A 45 28.51 4.11 -9.33
N ASN A 46 27.42 4.23 -8.56
CA ASN A 46 27.14 3.45 -7.35
C ASN A 46 26.41 2.13 -7.67
N THR A 47 26.92 1.34 -8.61
CA THR A 47 26.19 0.20 -9.21
C THR A 47 25.80 -0.90 -8.22
N ILE A 48 26.67 -1.26 -7.27
CA ILE A 48 26.38 -2.30 -6.26
C ILE A 48 25.25 -1.84 -5.33
N SER A 49 25.37 -0.63 -4.78
CA SER A 49 24.33 -0.05 -3.92
C SER A 49 23.01 0.15 -4.68
N ALA A 50 23.08 0.55 -5.95
CA ALA A 50 21.90 0.69 -6.82
C ALA A 50 21.16 -0.64 -6.99
N ALA A 51 21.88 -1.76 -7.16
CA ALA A 51 21.26 -3.09 -7.26
C ALA A 51 20.56 -3.51 -5.96
N MET A 52 21.17 -3.24 -4.79
CA MET A 52 20.54 -3.52 -3.49
C MET A 52 19.29 -2.68 -3.27
N VAL A 53 19.35 -1.39 -3.61
CA VAL A 53 18.22 -0.47 -3.51
C VAL A 53 17.10 -0.86 -4.49
N ALA A 54 17.44 -1.25 -5.72
CA ALA A 54 16.48 -1.74 -6.70
C ALA A 54 15.74 -2.99 -6.20
N PHE A 55 16.46 -3.93 -5.58
CA PHE A 55 15.84 -5.10 -4.96
C PHE A 55 14.86 -4.70 -3.84
N PHE A 56 15.22 -3.72 -3.01
CA PHE A 56 14.35 -3.19 -1.97
C PHE A 56 13.06 -2.58 -2.55
N PHE A 57 13.17 -1.76 -3.60
CA PHE A 57 12.00 -1.21 -4.29
C PHE A 57 11.11 -2.30 -4.88
N LEU A 58 11.69 -3.29 -5.56
CA LEU A 58 10.95 -4.42 -6.12
C LEU A 58 10.20 -5.21 -5.05
N PHE A 59 10.83 -5.45 -3.91
CA PHE A 59 10.22 -6.12 -2.78
C PHE A 59 9.03 -5.32 -2.22
N ASN A 60 9.18 -4.01 -2.03
CA ASN A 60 8.10 -3.14 -1.57
C ASN A 60 6.92 -3.11 -2.56
N ILE A 61 7.21 -2.97 -3.87
CA ILE A 61 6.24 -3.00 -4.96
C ILE A 61 5.45 -4.32 -4.93
N PHE A 62 6.15 -5.45 -4.79
CA PHE A 62 5.54 -6.77 -4.72
C PHE A 62 4.62 -6.91 -3.51
N ILE A 63 5.05 -6.43 -2.34
CA ILE A 63 4.24 -6.45 -1.11
C ILE A 63 2.96 -5.62 -1.27
N LEU A 64 3.06 -4.40 -1.81
CA LEU A 64 1.90 -3.54 -2.06
C LEU A 64 0.89 -4.21 -3.00
N PHE A 65 1.39 -4.79 -4.09
CA PHE A 65 0.56 -5.52 -5.05
C PHE A 65 -0.08 -6.76 -4.42
N ALA A 66 0.68 -7.54 -3.65
CA ALA A 66 0.18 -8.72 -2.94
C ALA A 66 -0.91 -8.33 -1.94
N CYS A 67 -0.73 -7.27 -1.16
CA CYS A 67 -1.76 -6.72 -0.26
C CYS A 67 -3.05 -6.36 -1.01
N ALA A 68 -2.93 -5.74 -2.18
CA ALA A 68 -4.08 -5.39 -3.02
C ALA A 68 -4.85 -6.62 -3.52
N LYS A 69 -4.17 -7.75 -3.75
CA LYS A 69 -4.79 -9.02 -4.15
C LYS A 69 -5.40 -9.76 -2.96
N LEU A 70 -4.68 -9.85 -1.85
CA LEU A 70 -5.09 -10.56 -0.63
C LEU A 70 -6.34 -9.94 0.02
N LEU A 71 -6.58 -8.64 -0.17
CA LEU A 71 -7.78 -7.95 0.29
C LEU A 71 -9.10 -8.65 -0.07
N GLU A 72 -9.15 -9.49 -1.10
CA GLU A 72 -10.34 -10.25 -1.47
C GLU A 72 -10.73 -11.31 -0.43
N GLN A 73 -9.75 -11.90 0.26
CA GLN A 73 -9.94 -12.90 1.30
C GLN A 73 -10.42 -12.27 2.61
N LYS A 74 -11.12 -13.04 3.44
CA LYS A 74 -11.70 -12.56 4.70
C LYS A 74 -10.93 -13.11 5.90
N GLU A 75 -9.66 -12.72 6.01
CA GLU A 75 -8.77 -13.23 7.06
C GLU A 75 -8.23 -12.10 7.94
N LYS A 76 -8.17 -12.34 9.25
CA LYS A 76 -7.73 -11.34 10.24
C LYS A 76 -6.30 -10.87 9.98
N TRP A 77 -5.39 -11.78 9.58
CA TRP A 77 -3.99 -11.43 9.34
C TRP A 77 -3.83 -10.48 8.14
N ILE A 78 -4.73 -10.49 7.16
CA ILE A 78 -4.68 -9.59 5.99
C ILE A 78 -4.94 -8.15 6.43
N PHE A 79 -5.85 -7.96 7.38
CA PHE A 79 -6.09 -6.64 7.97
C PHE A 79 -4.81 -6.08 8.60
N PHE A 80 -4.12 -6.89 9.41
CA PHE A 80 -2.87 -6.48 10.04
C PHE A 80 -1.73 -6.31 9.03
N ALA A 81 -1.62 -7.21 8.04
CA ALA A 81 -0.60 -7.13 7.00
C ALA A 81 -0.69 -5.81 6.22
N VAL A 82 -1.88 -5.43 5.75
CA VAL A 82 -2.07 -4.16 5.03
C VAL A 82 -1.70 -2.98 5.93
N LEU A 83 -2.15 -2.96 7.20
CA LEU A 83 -1.81 -1.86 8.11
C LEU A 83 -0.31 -1.76 8.38
N ILE A 84 0.37 -2.89 8.62
CA ILE A 84 1.82 -2.93 8.85
C ILE A 84 2.55 -2.42 7.61
N VAL A 85 2.17 -2.90 6.42
CA VAL A 85 2.77 -2.47 5.15
C VAL A 85 2.56 -0.97 4.92
N THR A 86 1.36 -0.45 5.17
CA THR A 86 1.08 0.98 5.07
C THR A 86 1.90 1.80 6.06
N LEU A 87 2.07 1.34 7.30
CA LEU A 87 2.91 2.01 8.30
C LEU A 87 4.40 1.98 7.93
N LEU A 88 4.90 0.85 7.44
CA LEU A 88 6.27 0.74 6.95
C LEU A 88 6.50 1.67 5.76
N ASN A 89 5.58 1.70 4.79
CA ASN A 89 5.66 2.63 3.66
C ASN A 89 5.62 4.09 4.10
N THR A 90 4.76 4.43 5.05
CA THR A 90 4.71 5.77 5.65
C THR A 90 6.09 6.13 6.23
N GLY A 91 6.73 5.21 6.96
CA GLY A 91 8.11 5.38 7.45
C GLY A 91 9.12 5.59 6.31
N LEU A 92 9.02 4.81 5.24
CA LEU A 92 9.88 4.94 4.06
C LEU A 92 9.70 6.27 3.34
N THR A 93 8.50 6.87 3.37
CA THR A 93 8.31 8.17 2.70
C THR A 93 9.17 9.30 3.29
N PHE A 94 9.58 9.18 4.57
CA PHE A 94 10.44 10.17 5.21
C PHE A 94 11.89 10.16 4.70
N THR A 95 12.34 9.10 4.01
CA THR A 95 13.71 9.04 3.50
C THR A 95 13.96 9.93 2.29
N GLY A 96 12.91 10.28 1.53
CA GLY A 96 12.95 11.17 0.37
C GLY A 96 12.14 12.45 0.54
N PHE A 97 11.65 12.74 1.74
CA PHE A 97 10.89 13.96 2.02
C PHE A 97 11.79 15.20 1.86
N PRO A 98 11.32 16.31 1.25
CA PRO A 98 9.94 16.64 0.86
C PRO A 98 9.63 16.44 -0.63
N GLU A 99 10.26 15.50 -1.34
CA GLU A 99 9.97 15.31 -2.75
C GLU A 99 8.49 14.99 -3.02
N PHE A 100 7.96 15.55 -4.11
CA PHE A 100 6.53 15.47 -4.44
C PHE A 100 6.01 14.03 -4.52
N LEU A 101 6.77 13.10 -5.11
CA LEU A 101 6.36 11.70 -5.23
C LEU A 101 6.27 11.00 -3.86
N TYR A 102 7.20 11.31 -2.95
CA TYR A 102 7.20 10.79 -1.58
C TYR A 102 6.03 11.37 -0.77
N LEU A 103 5.75 12.67 -0.89
CA LEU A 103 4.56 13.31 -0.33
C LEU A 103 3.25 12.71 -0.85
N PHE A 104 3.21 12.41 -2.15
CA PHE A 104 2.05 11.80 -2.78
C PHE A 104 1.83 10.36 -2.27
N SER A 105 2.89 9.55 -2.18
CA SER A 105 2.84 8.23 -1.52
C SER A 105 2.34 8.33 -0.08
N PHE A 106 2.85 9.29 0.69
CA PHE A 106 2.45 9.50 2.08
C PHE A 106 0.95 9.79 2.21
N GLY A 107 0.41 10.64 1.33
CA GLY A 107 -1.03 10.90 1.25
C GLY A 107 -1.84 9.63 0.94
N ILE A 108 -1.37 8.80 0.02
CA ILE A 108 -2.01 7.52 -0.32
C ILE A 108 -1.98 6.55 0.87
N ASP A 109 -0.86 6.49 1.60
CA ASP A 109 -0.71 5.63 2.78
C ASP A 109 -1.68 6.05 3.89
N ILE A 110 -1.79 7.34 4.18
CA ILE A 110 -2.78 7.89 5.13
C ILE A 110 -4.21 7.47 4.73
N LEU A 111 -4.59 7.67 3.47
CA LEU A 111 -5.91 7.32 2.97
C LEU A 111 -6.17 5.81 3.03
N THR A 112 -5.15 4.99 2.75
CA THR A 112 -5.21 3.53 2.84
C THR A 112 -5.43 3.10 4.29
N PHE A 113 -4.70 3.69 5.23
CA PHE A 113 -4.79 3.39 6.66
C PHE A 113 -6.19 3.67 7.21
N PHE A 114 -6.73 4.87 7.00
CA PHE A 114 -8.08 5.22 7.45
C PHE A 114 -9.17 4.37 6.78
N SER A 115 -9.02 4.10 5.48
CA SER A 115 -9.94 3.23 4.75
C SER A 115 -9.93 1.81 5.30
N MET A 116 -8.77 1.28 5.67
CA MET A 116 -8.65 -0.03 6.33
C MET A 116 -9.25 -0.03 7.73
N LEU A 117 -9.00 0.97 8.56
CA LEU A 117 -9.63 1.08 9.89
C LEU A 117 -11.15 1.01 9.81
N SER A 118 -11.75 1.61 8.78
CA SER A 118 -13.19 1.56 8.54
C SER A 118 -13.73 0.15 8.23
N LEU A 119 -12.85 -0.79 7.86
CA LEU A 119 -13.14 -2.20 7.58
C LEU A 119 -12.83 -3.14 8.77
N LYS A 120 -12.39 -2.61 9.92
CA LYS A 120 -12.02 -3.38 11.13
C LYS A 120 -13.04 -4.48 11.47
N ASN A 121 -14.31 -4.11 11.59
CA ASN A 121 -15.37 -5.06 12.00
C ASN A 121 -15.62 -6.15 10.94
N TYR A 122 -15.35 -5.88 9.66
CA TYR A 122 -15.51 -6.89 8.63
C TYR A 122 -14.45 -8.00 8.76
N PHE A 123 -13.20 -7.63 9.07
CA PHE A 123 -12.10 -8.58 9.20
C PHE A 123 -12.02 -9.21 10.59
N LEU A 124 -12.32 -8.47 11.65
CA LEU A 124 -12.11 -8.93 13.03
C LEU A 124 -13.31 -9.67 13.64
N THR A 125 -14.53 -9.46 13.16
CA THR A 125 -15.75 -10.01 13.78
C THR A 125 -16.10 -11.43 13.29
N GLN A 126 -15.27 -12.09 12.47
CA GLN A 126 -15.48 -13.47 12.03
C GLN A 126 -14.23 -14.37 12.16
N SER A 127 -13.60 -14.38 13.33
CA SER A 127 -12.95 -15.60 13.81
C SER A 127 -13.18 -15.78 15.29
#